data_AF-A0A3B9GB52-F1
#
_entry.id   AF-A0A3B9GB52-F1
#
_cell.length_a   1.000
_cell.length_b   1.000
_cell.length_c   1.000
_cell.angle_alpha   90.00
_cell.angle_beta   90.00
_cell.angle_gamma   90.00
#
_symmetry.space_group_name_H-M   'P 1'
#
loop_
_entity.id
_entity.type
_entity.pdbx_description
1 polymer ?
#
loop_
_entity_poly.entity_id
_entity_poly.type
_entity_poly.pdbx_seq_one_letter_code
_entity_poly.pdbx_strand_id
1 'polypeptide(L)' 'ETDSGLDIDALKVVAKGVNSMRSDSRGFLVITHYQRLLDYIKPDHVHVMADGQIVKSGGAELALELEESGYDFLKTA' A
#
# COMPACT_ATOMS: atom_id res chain seq x y z
N GLU A 1 -1.78 7.64 4.23
CA GLU A 1 -0.83 8.75 4.33
C GLU A 1 -0.26 8.94 5.74
N THR A 2 -0.40 7.97 6.65
CA THR A 2 0.40 8.06 7.89
C THR A 2 1.89 7.87 7.62
N ASP A 3 2.27 7.37 6.44
CA ASP A 3 3.64 7.15 6.00
C ASP A 3 4.38 8.43 5.54
N SER A 4 3.67 9.53 5.28
CA SER A 4 4.27 10.82 4.93
C SER A 4 4.83 11.54 6.17
N GLY A 5 5.93 11.02 6.73
CA GLY A 5 6.64 11.64 7.87
C GLY A 5 6.77 10.76 9.11
N LEU A 6 6.32 9.50 9.09
CA LEU A 6 6.61 8.54 10.14
C LEU A 6 7.96 7.85 9.91
N ASP A 7 8.80 7.84 10.95
CA ASP A 7 9.99 7.01 10.98
C ASP A 7 9.62 5.51 10.95
N ILE A 8 10.58 4.67 10.55
CA ILE A 8 10.47 3.21 10.39
C ILE A 8 9.81 2.55 11.61
N ASP A 9 10.12 3.01 12.81
CA ASP A 9 9.57 2.43 14.04
C ASP A 9 8.08 2.73 14.22
N ALA A 10 7.62 3.90 13.81
CA ALA A 10 6.21 4.23 13.85
C ALA A 10 5.42 3.44 12.79
N LEU A 11 6.00 3.18 11.61
CA LEU A 11 5.40 2.28 10.61
C LEU A 11 5.19 0.87 11.18
N LYS A 12 6.16 0.33 11.92
CA LYS A 12 6.04 -0.99 12.58
C LYS A 12 4.92 -1.00 13.63
N VAL A 13 4.77 0.07 14.40
CA VAL A 13 3.69 0.18 15.41
C VAL A 13 2.32 0.19 14.73
N VAL A 14 2.16 0.99 13.68
CA VAL A 14 0.91 1.03 12.89
C VAL A 14 0.61 -0.34 12.29
N ALA A 15 1.61 -0.97 11.66
CA ALA A 15 1.44 -2.30 11.07
C ALA A 15 1.06 -3.36 12.11
N LYS A 16 1.67 -3.34 13.29
CA LYS A 16 1.31 -4.23 14.40
C LYS A 16 -0.14 -4.02 14.84
N GLY A 17 -0.60 -2.77 14.90
CA GLY A 17 -1.98 -2.44 15.23
C GLY A 17 -2.98 -2.92 14.17
N VAL A 18 -2.67 -2.72 12.89
CA VAL A 18 -3.52 -3.20 11.77
C VAL A 18 -3.60 -4.73 11.79
N ASN A 19 -2.45 -5.41 11.89
CA ASN A 19 -2.39 -6.86 11.87
C ASN A 19 -3.08 -7.51 13.07
N SER A 20 -2.99 -6.94 14.28
CA SER A 20 -3.69 -7.48 15.46
C SER A 20 -5.21 -7.33 15.39
N MET A 21 -5.68 -6.41 14.53
CA MET A 21 -7.08 -6.11 14.32
C MET A 21 -7.67 -6.79 13.07
N ARG A 22 -6.88 -7.56 12.31
CA ARG A 22 -7.37 -8.31 11.15
C ARG A 22 -8.40 -9.36 11.57
N SER A 23 -9.52 -9.37 10.88
CA SER A 23 -10.58 -10.36 11.03
C SER A 23 -11.49 -10.32 9.81
N ASP A 24 -12.25 -11.40 9.57
CA ASP A 24 -13.21 -11.48 8.45
C ASP A 24 -14.36 -10.45 8.55
N SER A 25 -14.55 -9.85 9.72
CA SER A 25 -15.60 -8.84 9.97
C SER A 25 -15.12 -7.39 9.77
N ARG A 26 -13.86 -7.18 9.39
CA ARG A 26 -13.23 -5.85 9.36
C ARG A 26 -12.39 -5.65 8.10
N GLY A 27 -12.72 -4.60 7.34
CA GLY A 27 -11.92 -4.13 6.22
C GLY A 27 -10.95 -3.01 6.62
N PHE A 28 -9.84 -2.91 5.89
CA PHE A 28 -8.87 -1.82 6.02
C PHE A 28 -8.59 -1.23 4.65
N LEU A 29 -8.56 0.11 4.57
CA LEU A 29 -8.03 0.84 3.43
C LEU A 29 -6.76 1.56 3.87
N VAL A 30 -5.64 1.12 3.34
CA VAL A 30 -4.34 1.74 3.61
C VAL A 30 -3.94 2.55 2.39
N ILE A 31 -3.90 3.87 2.55
CA ILE A 31 -3.37 4.78 1.53
C ILE A 31 -1.89 4.97 1.86
N THR A 32 -1.00 4.74 0.91
CA THR A 32 0.45 4.84 1.10
C THR A 32 1.09 5.27 -0.21
N HIS A 33 2.13 6.09 -0.15
CA HIS A 33 2.99 6.35 -1.30
C HIS A 33 4.31 5.58 -1.20
N TYR A 34 4.66 5.07 -0.01
CA TYR A 34 5.80 4.18 0.21
C TYR A 34 5.38 2.70 0.17
N GLN A 35 6.14 1.88 -0.57
CA GLN A 35 5.97 0.42 -0.55
C GLN A 35 6.46 -0.23 0.74
N ARG A 36 7.35 0.43 1.50
CA ARG A 36 7.87 -0.10 2.78
C ARG A 36 6.78 -0.48 3.79
N LEU A 37 5.60 0.16 3.74
CA LEU A 37 4.50 -0.22 4.61
C LEU A 37 3.93 -1.60 4.25
N LEU A 38 3.99 -1.97 2.98
CA LEU A 38 3.47 -3.23 2.44
C LEU A 38 4.35 -4.43 2.84
N ASP A 39 5.62 -4.20 3.19
CA ASP A 39 6.48 -5.21 3.83
C ASP A 39 5.93 -5.66 5.19
N TYR A 40 5.26 -4.77 5.90
CA TYR A 40 4.72 -5.04 7.25
C TYR A 40 3.24 -5.38 7.23
N ILE A 41 2.49 -4.91 6.22
CA ILE A 41 1.06 -5.17 6.04
C ILE A 41 0.87 -5.76 4.65
N LYS A 42 0.75 -7.09 4.57
CA LYS A 42 0.45 -7.76 3.30
C LYS A 42 -0.98 -7.46 2.87
N PRO A 43 -1.23 -6.70 1.79
CA PRO A 43 -2.57 -6.38 1.34
C PRO A 43 -3.22 -7.58 0.63
N ASP A 44 -4.54 -7.62 0.66
CA ASP A 44 -5.33 -8.59 -0.13
C ASP A 44 -5.58 -8.05 -1.55
N HIS A 45 -5.75 -6.73 -1.67
CA HIS A 45 -5.91 -6.00 -2.93
C HIS A 45 -5.07 -4.73 -2.93
N VAL A 46 -4.49 -4.41 -4.07
CA VAL A 46 -3.72 -3.18 -4.33
C VAL A 46 -4.40 -2.42 -5.47
N HIS A 47 -4.61 -1.12 -5.27
CA HIS A 47 -5.16 -0.21 -6.28
C HIS A 47 -4.20 0.96 -6.48
N VAL A 48 -3.85 1.25 -7.74
CA VAL A 48 -3.08 2.43 -8.12
C VAL A 48 -4.03 3.50 -8.60
N MET A 49 -3.90 4.70 -8.02
CA MET A 49 -4.72 5.86 -8.37
C MET A 49 -3.86 6.92 -9.06
N ALA A 50 -4.33 7.42 -10.21
CA ALA A 50 -3.73 8.53 -10.96
C ALA A 50 -4.85 9.41 -11.52
N ASP A 51 -4.65 10.72 -11.54
CA ASP A 51 -5.64 11.70 -12.03
C ASP A 51 -7.06 11.51 -11.46
N GLY A 52 -7.14 11.14 -10.18
CA GLY A 52 -8.40 10.90 -9.48
C GLY A 52 -9.13 9.60 -9.86
N GLN A 53 -8.49 8.71 -10.61
CA GLN A 53 -9.08 7.44 -11.06
C GLN A 53 -8.20 6.24 -10.68
N ILE A 54 -8.82 5.09 -10.42
CA ILE A 54 -8.11 3.83 -10.27
C ILE A 54 -7.71 3.34 -11.66
N VAL A 55 -6.41 3.35 -11.93
CA VAL A 55 -5.84 3.03 -13.25
C VAL A 55 -5.31 1.60 -13.34
N LYS A 56 -4.97 0.99 -12.19
CA LYS A 56 -4.53 -0.41 -12.11
C LYS A 56 -4.98 -1.03 -10.79
N SER A 57 -5.33 -2.31 -10.82
CA SER A 57 -5.69 -3.08 -9.64
C SER A 57 -5.07 -4.47 -9.72
N GLY A 58 -4.70 -5.06 -8.59
CA GLY A 58 -4.07 -6.38 -8.52
C GLY A 58 -3.99 -6.90 -7.09
N GLY A 59 -3.31 -8.02 -6.89
CA GLY A 59 -2.95 -8.51 -5.56
C GLY A 59 -1.67 -7.86 -5.04
N ALA A 60 -1.08 -8.48 -4.01
CA ALA A 60 0.16 -8.00 -3.40
C ALA A 60 1.35 -7.96 -4.39
N GLU A 61 1.33 -8.78 -5.44
CA GLU A 61 2.34 -8.78 -6.51
C GLU A 61 2.41 -7.45 -7.26
N LEU A 62 1.29 -6.72 -7.36
CA LEU A 62 1.28 -5.40 -7.98
C LEU A 62 2.14 -4.41 -7.17
N ALA A 63 2.18 -4.54 -5.85
CA ALA A 63 3.03 -3.69 -5.02
C ALA A 63 4.52 -3.91 -5.30
N LEU A 64 4.93 -5.17 -5.51
CA LEU A 64 6.30 -5.54 -5.83
C LEU A 64 6.71 -5.05 -7.23
N GLU A 65 5.82 -5.21 -8.22
CA GLU A 65 6.03 -4.69 -9.57
C GLU A 65 6.28 -3.17 -9.54
N LEU A 66 5.46 -2.44 -8.78
CA LEU A 66 5.62 -0.99 -8.60
C LEU A 66 6.95 -0.62 -7.94
N GLU A 67 7.56 -1.49 -7.14
CA GLU A 67 8.83 -1.23 -6.48
C GLU A 67 9.99 -1.36 -7.46
N GLU A 68 9.94 -2.39 -8.30
CA GLU A 68 10.95 -2.66 -9.30
C GLU A 68 10.89 -1.67 -10.48
N SER A 69 9.69 -1.41 -11.02
CA SER A 69 9.51 -0.59 -12.21
C SER A 69 9.15 0.87 -11.92
N GLY A 70 8.88 1.21 -10.66
CA GLY A 70 8.27 2.48 -10.31
C GLY A 70 6.89 2.66 -10.97
N TYR A 71 6.47 3.92 -11.10
CA TYR A 71 5.20 4.31 -11.72
C TYR A 71 5.32 4.61 -13.23
N ASP A 72 6.33 4.09 -13.91
CA ASP A 72 6.64 4.48 -15.29
C ASP A 72 5.52 4.15 -16.29
N PHE A 73 4.72 3.11 -16.03
CA PHE A 73 3.53 2.79 -16.82
C PHE A 73 2.45 3.89 -16.77
N LEU A 74 2.50 4.81 -15.80
CA LEU A 74 1.60 5.97 -15.75
C LEU A 74 2.05 7.11 -16.67
N LYS A 75 3.32 7.14 -17.09
CA LYS A 75 3.86 8.21 -17.94
C LYS A 75 3.43 8.10 -19.42
N THR A 76 2.68 7.06 -19.77
CA THR A 76 2.30 6.76 -21.17
C THR A 76 0.83 7.07 -21.50
N ALA A 77 0.11 7.79 -20.63
CA ALA A 77 -1.26 8.24 -20.89
C ALA A 77 -1.30 9.61 -21.60
#